data_AF-A0A7X6ZQR8-F1
#
_entry.id   AF-A0A7X6ZQR8-F1
#
_cell.length_a   1.000
_cell.length_b   1.000
_cell.length_c   1.000
_cell.angle_alpha   90.00
_cell.angle_beta   90.00
_cell.angle_gamma   90.00
#
_symmetry.space_group_name_H-M   'P 1'
#
loop_
_entity.id
_entity.type
_entity.pdbx_description
1 polymer ?
#
loop_
_entity_poly.entity_id
_entity_poly.type
_entity_poly.pdbx_seq_one_letter_code
_entity_poly.pdbx_strand_id
1 'polypeptide(L)'
;TADHLFRNFNAESDFYHNIIQSDRDVTAVTAACLMISSEKFRQAGGFDEKFRNHYEDLDLCLRLFKAGYSNVYAGTVKLVHHESKTRGKYYDYTDRILLLDRWESLIQAGDPFSNENFLPDRCDFALGAGRLLK
;
A
#
# COMPACT_ATOMS: atom_id res chain seq x y z
N THR A 1 9.99 4.88 -0.15
CA THR A 1 9.51 3.48 -0.14
C THR A 1 8.00 3.50 -0.02
N ALA A 2 7.30 2.39 -0.20
CA ALA A 2 5.87 2.33 0.10
C ALA A 2 5.63 2.52 1.62
N ASP A 3 4.50 3.13 1.98
CA ASP A 3 4.02 3.34 3.35
C ASP A 3 2.48 3.39 3.39
N HIS A 4 1.89 3.39 4.58
CA HIS A 4 0.46 3.48 4.79
C HIS A 4 -0.06 4.90 4.53
N LEU A 5 -0.89 5.03 3.50
CA LEU A 5 -1.73 6.21 3.32
C LEU A 5 -2.61 6.42 4.57
N PHE A 6 -2.76 7.66 5.01
CA PHE A 6 -3.53 8.05 6.21
C PHE A 6 -2.95 7.60 7.57
N ARG A 7 -1.66 7.24 7.63
CA ARG A 7 -0.99 6.99 8.92
C ARG A 7 -1.19 8.20 9.85
N ASN A 8 -1.69 7.95 11.08
CA ASN A 8 -2.02 8.94 12.10
C ASN A 8 -3.25 9.84 11.83
N PHE A 9 -4.04 9.57 10.78
CA PHE A 9 -5.32 10.24 10.60
C PHE A 9 -6.40 9.63 11.49
N ASN A 10 -7.41 10.44 11.83
CA ASN A 10 -8.62 9.94 12.46
C ASN A 10 -9.42 9.11 11.44
N ALA A 11 -9.74 7.86 11.78
CA ALA A 11 -10.51 6.94 10.93
C ALA A 11 -11.92 7.45 10.61
N GLU A 12 -12.50 8.34 11.43
CA GLU A 12 -13.81 8.97 11.20
C GLU A 12 -13.70 10.30 10.46
N SER A 13 -12.50 10.70 10.01
CA SER A 13 -12.34 11.97 9.30
C SER A 13 -13.03 11.93 7.94
N ASP A 14 -13.72 13.02 7.63
CA ASP A 14 -14.34 13.31 6.34
C ASP A 14 -13.34 13.86 5.30
N PHE A 15 -12.04 13.82 5.63
CA PHE A 15 -10.96 14.34 4.80
C PHE A 15 -11.10 13.93 3.33
N TYR A 16 -10.87 14.91 2.44
CA TYR A 16 -10.87 14.76 0.99
C TYR A 16 -12.03 13.86 0.49
N HIS A 17 -13.26 14.37 0.59
CA HIS A 17 -14.47 13.66 0.13
C HIS A 17 -14.66 12.27 0.77
N ASN A 18 -14.43 12.12 2.08
CA ASN A 18 -14.57 10.85 2.79
C ASN A 18 -13.70 9.72 2.21
N ILE A 19 -12.52 10.04 1.67
CA ILE A 19 -11.67 9.03 0.99
C ILE A 19 -11.24 7.89 1.93
N ILE A 20 -11.12 8.16 3.23
CA ILE A 20 -10.77 7.15 4.25
C ILE A 20 -11.88 6.09 4.39
N GLN A 21 -13.13 6.49 4.16
CA GLN A 21 -14.29 5.61 4.34
C GLN A 21 -14.81 5.04 3.02
N SER A 22 -14.15 5.38 1.91
CA SER A 22 -14.56 5.00 0.56
C SER A 22 -13.74 3.83 0.04
N ASP A 23 -14.41 2.88 -0.58
CA ASP A 23 -13.74 1.82 -1.31
C ASP A 23 -13.03 2.41 -2.52
N ARG A 24 -11.77 2.02 -2.73
CA ARG A 24 -10.96 2.57 -3.82
C ARG A 24 -9.88 1.62 -4.28
N ASP A 25 -9.57 1.70 -5.56
CA ASP A 25 -8.40 1.04 -6.12
C ASP A 25 -7.13 1.67 -5.54
N VAL A 26 -6.17 0.80 -5.23
CA VAL A 26 -4.81 1.15 -4.79
C VAL A 26 -3.87 0.15 -5.43
N THR A 27 -2.59 0.47 -5.56
CA THR A 27 -1.64 -0.53 -6.09
C THR A 27 -1.42 -1.67 -5.09
N ALA A 28 -1.51 -1.40 -3.79
CA ALA A 28 -1.31 -2.41 -2.74
C ALA A 28 -2.06 -2.10 -1.44
N VAL A 29 -2.36 -3.17 -0.69
CA VAL A 29 -2.93 -3.13 0.66
C VAL A 29 -2.07 -3.97 1.59
N THR A 30 -2.21 -3.78 2.90
CA THR A 30 -1.44 -4.55 3.89
C THR A 30 -2.02 -5.93 4.16
N ALA A 31 -1.16 -6.92 4.38
CA ALA A 31 -1.58 -8.25 4.83
C ALA A 31 -2.12 -8.30 6.27
N ALA A 32 -2.11 -7.18 7.02
CA ALA A 32 -2.77 -7.11 8.33
C ALA A 32 -4.26 -7.46 8.27
N CYS A 33 -4.92 -7.13 7.15
CA CYS A 33 -6.27 -7.60 6.82
C CYS A 33 -6.44 -7.66 5.30
N LEU A 34 -6.15 -8.83 4.72
CA LEU A 34 -6.21 -9.06 3.29
C LEU A 34 -7.08 -10.27 2.98
N MET A 35 -7.92 -10.13 1.95
CA MET A 35 -8.72 -11.23 1.40
C MET A 35 -8.51 -11.32 -0.10
N ILE A 36 -8.31 -12.53 -0.59
CA ILE A 36 -8.03 -12.81 -2.00
C ILE A 36 -8.66 -14.14 -2.40
N SER A 37 -9.10 -14.24 -3.66
CA SER A 37 -9.49 -15.53 -4.23
C SER A 37 -8.33 -16.53 -4.12
N SER A 38 -8.62 -17.73 -3.60
CA SER A 38 -7.61 -18.79 -3.48
C SER A 38 -7.02 -19.20 -4.83
N GLU A 39 -7.76 -19.01 -5.94
CA GLU A 39 -7.25 -19.24 -7.29
C GLU A 39 -6.25 -18.14 -7.68
N LYS A 40 -6.62 -16.86 -7.53
CA LYS A 40 -5.73 -15.73 -7.86
C LYS A 40 -4.46 -15.75 -7.01
N PHE A 41 -4.56 -16.11 -5.74
CA PHE A 41 -3.41 -16.27 -4.85
C PHE A 41 -2.43 -17.33 -5.38
N ARG A 42 -2.96 -18.50 -5.79
CA ARG A 42 -2.14 -19.57 -6.38
C ARG A 42 -1.55 -19.17 -7.73
N GLN A 43 -2.32 -18.51 -8.59
CA GLN A 43 -1.83 -18.01 -9.88
C GLN A 43 -0.73 -16.95 -9.73
N ALA A 44 -0.83 -16.09 -8.71
CA ALA A 44 0.22 -15.13 -8.40
C ALA A 44 1.49 -15.80 -7.87
N GLY A 45 1.41 -17.04 -7.35
CA GLY A 45 2.52 -17.75 -6.70
C GLY A 45 2.58 -17.57 -5.18
N GLY A 46 1.50 -17.09 -4.56
CA GLY A 46 1.42 -16.88 -3.11
C GLY A 46 2.35 -15.79 -2.58
N PHE A 47 2.62 -15.82 -1.27
CA PHE A 47 3.66 -14.98 -0.67
C PHE A 47 5.05 -15.54 -1.01
N ASP A 48 6.01 -14.67 -1.31
CA ASP A 48 7.38 -15.08 -1.56
C ASP A 48 8.17 -15.13 -0.24
N GLU A 49 8.55 -16.33 0.18
CA GLU A 49 9.28 -16.59 1.42
C GLU A 49 10.69 -15.97 1.47
N LYS A 50 11.17 -15.39 0.37
CA LYS A 50 12.39 -14.57 0.39
C LYS A 50 12.22 -13.29 1.20
N PHE A 51 11.00 -12.75 1.28
CA PHE A 51 10.66 -11.69 2.22
C PHE A 51 10.46 -12.30 3.60
N ARG A 52 11.25 -11.87 4.57
CA ARG A 52 11.25 -12.49 5.91
C ARG A 52 10.30 -11.81 6.88
N ASN A 53 10.26 -10.49 6.82
CA ASN A 53 9.65 -9.66 7.87
C ASN A 53 8.80 -8.51 7.34
N HIS A 54 9.01 -8.10 6.08
CA HIS A 54 8.35 -6.95 5.46
C HIS A 54 8.13 -7.16 3.96
N TYR A 55 7.13 -6.46 3.45
CA TYR A 55 6.89 -6.22 2.02
C TYR A 55 6.46 -7.44 1.20
N GLU A 56 6.22 -8.59 1.82
CA GLU A 56 5.67 -9.77 1.17
C GLU A 56 4.27 -9.50 0.60
N ASP A 57 3.50 -8.66 1.31
CA ASP A 57 2.17 -8.19 0.91
C ASP A 57 2.23 -7.23 -0.27
N LEU A 58 3.18 -6.30 -0.25
CA LEU A 58 3.44 -5.38 -1.34
C LEU A 58 3.87 -6.13 -2.61
N ASP A 59 4.82 -7.07 -2.52
CA ASP A 59 5.24 -7.88 -3.67
C ASP A 59 4.07 -8.68 -4.27
N LEU A 60 3.22 -9.28 -3.43
CA LEU A 60 2.01 -9.98 -3.88
C LEU A 60 1.04 -9.05 -4.60
N CYS A 61 0.72 -7.90 -4.00
CA CYS A 61 -0.18 -6.91 -4.61
C CYS A 61 0.36 -6.37 -5.95
N LEU A 62 1.66 -6.09 -6.05
CA LEU A 62 2.29 -5.61 -7.28
C LEU A 62 2.30 -6.66 -8.38
N ARG A 63 2.50 -7.95 -8.04
CA ARG A 63 2.34 -9.06 -9.01
C ARG A 63 0.92 -9.14 -9.53
N LEU A 64 -0.08 -9.06 -8.64
CA LEU A 64 -1.50 -9.08 -9.03
C LEU A 64 -1.86 -7.88 -9.91
N PHE A 65 -1.37 -6.70 -9.56
CA PHE A 65 -1.55 -5.48 -10.35
C PHE A 65 -0.94 -5.62 -11.75
N LYS A 66 0.30 -6.11 -11.86
CA LYS A 66 0.93 -6.39 -13.17
C LYS A 66 0.21 -7.48 -13.98
N ALA A 67 -0.45 -8.42 -13.31
CA ALA A 67 -1.28 -9.43 -13.96
C ALA A 67 -2.66 -8.90 -14.41
N GLY A 68 -2.95 -7.61 -14.20
CA GLY A 68 -4.20 -6.97 -14.62
C GLY A 68 -5.34 -7.09 -13.61
N TYR A 69 -5.06 -7.49 -12.36
CA TYR A 69 -6.05 -7.50 -11.28
C TYR A 69 -6.08 -6.17 -10.52
N SER A 70 -7.25 -5.79 -10.00
CA SER A 70 -7.38 -4.66 -9.09
C SER A 70 -7.14 -5.08 -7.64
N ASN A 71 -6.39 -4.27 -6.90
CA ASN A 71 -6.35 -4.32 -5.44
C ASN A 71 -7.22 -3.19 -4.90
N VAL A 72 -8.09 -3.51 -3.94
CA VAL A 72 -9.10 -2.57 -3.42
C VAL A 72 -8.86 -2.35 -1.93
N TYR A 73 -8.71 -1.10 -1.54
CA TYR A 73 -8.85 -0.67 -0.16
C TYR A 73 -10.35 -0.63 0.18
N ALA A 74 -10.77 -1.40 1.19
CA ALA A 74 -12.16 -1.43 1.66
C ALA A 74 -12.36 -0.43 2.82
N GLY A 75 -12.82 0.78 2.53
CA GLY A 75 -12.94 1.88 3.50
C GLY A 75 -14.07 1.68 4.51
N THR A 76 -15.04 0.83 4.19
CA THR A 76 -16.17 0.50 5.09
C THR A 76 -15.79 -0.51 6.18
N VAL A 77 -14.64 -1.19 6.06
CA VAL A 77 -14.21 -2.27 6.95
C VAL A 77 -13.16 -1.75 7.93
N LYS A 78 -13.41 -1.90 9.24
CA LYS A 78 -12.55 -1.38 10.30
C LYS A 78 -12.00 -2.50 11.17
N LEU A 79 -10.67 -2.57 11.31
CA LEU A 79 -9.97 -3.50 12.20
C LEU A 79 -8.88 -2.77 12.98
N VAL A 80 -8.65 -3.21 14.21
CA VAL A 80 -7.56 -2.71 15.04
C VAL A 80 -6.35 -3.61 14.83
N HIS A 81 -5.28 -3.07 14.25
CA HIS A 81 -3.99 -3.74 14.12
C HIS A 81 -2.98 -3.14 15.10
N HIS A 82 -2.41 -3.98 15.96
CA HIS A 82 -1.36 -3.56 16.87
C HIS A 82 0.02 -3.76 16.22
N GLU A 83 0.43 -2.76 15.43
CA GLU A 83 1.65 -2.82 14.63
C GLU A 83 2.90 -3.25 15.43
N SER A 84 3.73 -4.09 14.81
CA SER A 84 5.05 -4.52 15.29
C SER A 84 5.09 -5.21 16.67
N LYS A 85 3.95 -5.64 17.23
CA LYS A 85 3.91 -6.30 18.56
C LYS A 85 4.78 -7.56 18.66
N THR A 86 4.84 -8.38 17.61
CA THR A 86 5.60 -9.65 17.60
C THR A 86 7.04 -9.47 17.13
N ARG A 87 7.29 -8.53 16.22
CA ARG A 87 8.61 -8.30 15.60
C ARG A 87 9.55 -7.43 16.44
N GLY A 88 9.00 -6.51 17.25
CA GLY A 88 9.80 -5.47 17.91
C GLY A 88 10.29 -4.40 16.92
N LYS A 89 11.32 -3.63 17.30
CA LYS A 89 11.82 -2.46 16.53
C LYS A 89 12.88 -2.79 15.48
N TYR A 90 13.17 -4.07 15.22
CA TYR A 90 14.19 -4.45 14.26
C TYR A 90 13.68 -4.23 12.82
N TYR A 91 14.43 -3.45 12.05
CA TYR A 91 14.16 -3.18 10.64
C TYR A 91 15.21 -3.90 9.79
N ASP A 92 14.76 -4.94 9.08
CA ASP A 92 15.61 -5.71 8.17
C ASP A 92 15.70 -4.99 6.82
N TYR A 93 16.91 -4.56 6.46
CA TYR A 93 17.16 -3.90 5.17
C TYR A 93 17.15 -4.88 3.99
N THR A 94 17.32 -6.18 4.22
CA THR A 94 17.34 -7.19 3.15
C THR A 94 16.03 -7.23 2.38
N ASP A 95 14.89 -7.21 3.08
CA ASP A 95 13.57 -7.17 2.46
C ASP A 95 13.36 -5.89 1.64
N ARG A 96 13.86 -4.75 2.13
CA ARG A 96 13.80 -3.48 1.38
C ARG A 96 14.64 -3.53 0.10
N ILE A 97 15.85 -4.08 0.16
CA ILE A 97 16.72 -4.20 -1.02
C ILE A 97 16.04 -5.11 -2.04
N LEU A 98 15.51 -6.26 -1.61
CA LEU A 98 14.79 -7.19 -2.48
C LEU A 98 13.56 -6.54 -3.12
N LEU A 99 12.80 -5.75 -2.36
CA LEU A 99 11.65 -5.02 -2.89
C LEU A 99 12.09 -4.04 -4.00
N LEU A 100 13.13 -3.23 -3.76
CA LEU A 100 13.58 -2.24 -4.72
C LEU A 100 14.19 -2.89 -5.97
N ASP A 101 14.96 -3.96 -5.82
CA ASP A 101 15.51 -4.74 -6.95
C ASP A 101 14.41 -5.17 -7.93
N ARG A 102 13.23 -5.55 -7.42
CA ARG A 102 12.10 -6.00 -8.24
C ARG A 102 11.21 -4.87 -8.75
N TRP A 103 10.95 -3.89 -7.89
CA TRP A 103 9.79 -3.00 -8.04
C TRP A 103 10.12 -1.51 -8.03
N GLU A 104 11.41 -1.14 -8.01
CA GLU A 104 11.82 0.27 -7.95
C GLU A 104 11.13 1.14 -9.02
N SER A 105 11.07 0.67 -10.26
CA SER A 105 10.44 1.44 -11.36
C SER A 105 8.97 1.74 -11.10
N LEU A 106 8.19 0.76 -10.59
CA LEU A 106 6.79 0.98 -10.24
C LEU A 106 6.63 1.86 -9.00
N ILE A 107 7.49 1.68 -8.00
CA ILE A 107 7.47 2.51 -6.79
C ILE A 107 7.79 3.97 -7.11
N GLN A 108 8.76 4.21 -8.00
CA GLN A 108 9.11 5.56 -8.46
C GLN A 108 8.01 6.18 -9.33
N ALA A 109 7.30 5.38 -10.12
CA ALA A 109 6.15 5.86 -10.88
C ALA A 109 4.98 6.31 -9.98
N GLY A 110 4.92 5.79 -8.75
CA GLY A 110 3.87 6.09 -7.78
C GLY A 110 2.61 5.25 -7.97
N ASP A 111 1.67 5.40 -7.04
CA ASP A 111 0.36 4.77 -7.14
C ASP A 111 -0.50 5.55 -8.17
N PRO A 112 -0.90 4.93 -9.30
CA PRO A 112 -1.67 5.61 -10.35
C PRO A 112 -3.09 6.00 -9.91
N PHE A 113 -3.55 5.50 -8.76
CA PHE A 113 -4.85 5.84 -8.17
C PHE A 113 -4.75 7.00 -7.16
N SER A 114 -3.55 7.53 -6.91
CA SER A 114 -3.36 8.74 -6.11
C SER A 114 -3.45 10.01 -6.95
N ASN A 115 -3.95 11.10 -6.35
CA ASN A 115 -4.00 12.39 -7.01
C ASN A 115 -2.57 12.96 -7.15
N GLU A 116 -2.17 13.26 -8.39
CA GLU A 116 -0.85 13.79 -8.74
C GLU A 116 -0.48 15.13 -8.07
N ASN A 117 -1.47 15.86 -7.54
CA ASN A 117 -1.26 17.14 -6.86
C ASN A 117 -0.83 16.96 -5.39
N PHE A 118 -0.86 15.75 -4.85
CA PHE A 118 -0.35 15.46 -3.50
C PHE A 118 1.13 15.10 -3.54
N LEU A 119 1.84 15.49 -2.48
CA LEU A 119 3.24 15.10 -2.29
C LEU A 119 3.35 13.58 -2.08
N PRO A 120 4.00 12.83 -2.99
CA PRO A 120 4.05 11.36 -2.93
C PRO A 120 4.94 10.84 -1.80
N ASP A 121 5.79 11.68 -1.22
CA ASP A 121 6.66 11.37 -0.09
C ASP A 121 6.02 11.67 1.27
N ARG A 122 4.77 12.18 1.28
CA ARG A 122 4.05 12.48 2.52
C ARG A 122 2.74 11.73 2.62
N CYS A 123 2.46 11.26 3.83
CA CYS A 123 1.19 10.59 4.17
C CYS A 123 0.10 11.56 4.66
N ASP A 124 0.40 12.86 4.69
CA ASP A 124 -0.50 13.93 5.13
C ASP A 124 -1.25 14.61 3.98
N PHE A 125 -1.04 14.15 2.74
CA PHE A 125 -1.67 14.68 1.53
C PHE A 125 -1.46 16.20 1.36
N ALA A 126 -0.32 16.71 1.85
CA ALA A 126 0.08 18.07 1.56
C ALA A 126 0.18 18.28 0.04
N LEU A 127 -0.35 19.40 -0.43
CA LEU A 127 -0.29 19.76 -1.85
C LEU A 127 1.17 19.98 -2.26
N GLY A 128 1.54 19.39 -3.39
CA GLY A 128 2.79 19.71 -4.07
C GLY A 128 2.73 21.13 -4.63
N ALA A 129 3.85 21.85 -4.59
CA ALA A 129 3.92 23.22 -5.10
C ALA A 129 3.70 23.35 -6.63
N GLY A 130 3.59 22.23 -7.36
CA GLY A 130 3.40 22.20 -8.80
C GLY A 130 1.96 21.84 -9.17
N ARG A 131 1.26 22.77 -9.84
CA ARG A 131 -0.13 22.72 -10.33
C ARG A 131 -1.20 23.18 -9.33
N LEU A 132 -0.99 24.34 -8.72
CA LEU A 132 -2.13 25.23 -8.49
C LEU A 132 -2.70 25.60 -9.87
N LEU A 133 -3.98 25.25 -10.05
CA LEU A 133 -4.78 25.37 -11.27
C LEU A 133 -4.46 26.64 -12.10
N LYS A 134 -4.29 26.44 -13.42
CA LYS A 134 -4.62 27.49 -14.40
C LYS A 134 -6.13 27.56 -14.55
#